data_AF-A0A439KKC6-F1
#
_entry.id   AF-A0A439KKC6-F1
#
_cell.length_a   1.000
_cell.length_b   1.000
_cell.length_c   1.000
_cell.angle_alpha   90.00
_cell.angle_beta   90.00
_cell.angle_gamma   90.00
#
_symmetry.space_group_name_H-M   'P 1'
#
loop_
_entity.id
_entity.type
_entity.pdbx_description
1 polymer ?
#
loop_
_entity_poly.entity_id
_entity_poly.type
_entity_poly.pdbx_seq_one_letter_code
_entity_poly.pdbx_strand_id
1 'polypeptide(L)'
;MTAITSLDILGKIGALDTLVADLDADFGKISTDAVSGIPEAGKKAAELNQRIERLAVDRLILNRALARAQRAEAAAREVKAEAERREHFDIAKGHAKRLLAATRRVDAAIAELTAALPEIAAEELLIRQNLGRAQVNLSVGAVGQMGLAVMALEKLIRLTDGRARLSGPSKSVTEIAASAWAILLAAESEKETV
;
A
#
# COMPACT_ATOMS: atom_id res chain seq x y z
N MET A 1 21.38 -19.76 -22.04
CA MET A 1 21.92 -20.82 -21.16
C MET A 1 21.11 -20.80 -19.89
N THR A 2 20.37 -21.86 -19.58
CA THR A 2 19.59 -21.96 -18.33
C THR A 2 20.55 -22.02 -17.14
N ALA A 3 20.42 -21.07 -16.21
CA ALA A 3 21.27 -21.02 -15.03
C ALA A 3 20.92 -22.20 -14.11
N ILE A 4 21.90 -23.07 -13.83
CA ILE A 4 21.76 -24.20 -12.92
C ILE A 4 21.54 -23.64 -11.51
N THR A 5 20.42 -24.00 -10.88
CA THR A 5 20.05 -23.55 -9.53
C THR A 5 20.65 -24.43 -8.44
N SER A 6 20.67 -23.95 -7.20
CA SER A 6 21.08 -24.75 -6.04
C SER A 6 20.23 -26.01 -5.90
N LEU A 7 18.94 -25.95 -6.25
CA LEU A 7 18.02 -27.08 -6.25
C LEU A 7 18.37 -28.13 -7.32
N ASP A 8 18.76 -27.71 -8.52
CA ASP A 8 19.23 -28.61 -9.57
C ASP A 8 20.52 -29.36 -9.16
N ILE A 9 21.42 -28.68 -8.42
CA ILE A 9 22.66 -29.28 -7.93
C ILE A 9 22.37 -30.27 -6.79
N LEU A 10 21.44 -29.94 -5.88
CA LEU A 10 20.99 -30.87 -4.83
C LEU A 10 20.40 -32.16 -5.42
N GLY A 11 19.60 -32.05 -6.48
CA GLY A 11 19.07 -33.22 -7.20
C GLY A 11 20.18 -34.11 -7.78
N LYS A 12 21.24 -33.50 -8.33
CA LYS A 12 22.41 -34.24 -8.85
C LYS A 12 23.23 -34.91 -7.75
N ILE A 13 23.38 -34.26 -6.60
CA ILE A 13 24.06 -34.87 -5.43
C ILE A 13 23.25 -36.07 -4.94
N GLY A 14 21.92 -35.95 -4.83
CA GLY A 14 21.06 -37.05 -4.44
C GLY A 14 21.15 -38.26 -5.36
N ALA A 15 21.12 -38.03 -6.68
CA ALA A 15 21.29 -39.11 -7.67
C ALA A 15 22.69 -39.76 -7.60
N LEU A 16 23.72 -38.98 -7.32
CA LEU A 16 25.08 -39.48 -7.15
C LEU A 16 25.22 -40.31 -5.87
N ASP A 17 24.60 -39.89 -4.76
CA ASP A 17 24.60 -40.62 -3.50
C ASP A 17 23.88 -41.98 -3.65
N THR A 18 22.79 -42.06 -4.42
CA THR A 18 22.15 -43.35 -4.76
C THR A 18 23.08 -44.25 -5.57
N LEU A 19 23.74 -43.71 -6.60
CA LEU A 19 24.66 -44.47 -7.43
C LEU A 19 25.87 -45.01 -6.65
N VAL A 20 26.41 -44.22 -5.71
CA VAL A 20 27.50 -44.66 -4.84
C VAL A 20 27.03 -45.79 -3.92
N ALA A 21 25.84 -45.68 -3.33
CA ALA A 21 25.29 -46.73 -2.47
C ALA A 21 25.07 -48.06 -3.21
N ASP A 22 24.60 -48.01 -4.47
CA ASP A 22 24.44 -49.19 -5.32
C ASP A 22 25.80 -49.85 -5.63
N LEU A 23 26.82 -49.04 -5.97
CA LEU A 23 28.16 -49.53 -6.27
C LEU A 23 28.87 -50.09 -5.03
N ASP A 24 28.67 -49.50 -3.85
CA ASP A 24 29.19 -50.01 -2.57
C ASP A 24 28.57 -51.36 -2.20
N ALA A 25 27.26 -51.52 -2.41
CA ALA A 25 26.57 -52.79 -2.18
C ALA A 25 27.08 -53.90 -3.10
N ASP A 26 27.35 -53.59 -4.37
CA ASP A 26 27.90 -54.54 -5.32
C ASP A 26 29.39 -54.83 -5.07
N PHE A 27 30.16 -53.84 -4.63
CA PHE A 27 31.54 -54.04 -4.18
C PHE A 27 31.60 -55.02 -3.01
N GLY A 28 30.72 -54.88 -2.00
CA GLY A 28 30.67 -55.78 -0.85
C GLY A 28 30.37 -57.24 -1.20
N LYS A 29 29.52 -57.48 -2.21
CA LYS A 29 29.27 -58.83 -2.73
C LYS A 29 30.52 -59.41 -3.40
N ILE A 30 31.11 -58.64 -4.33
CA ILE A 30 32.26 -59.09 -5.13
C ILE A 30 33.53 -59.23 -4.30
N SER A 31 33.71 -58.42 -3.24
CA SER A 31 34.85 -58.55 -2.33
C SER A 31 34.83 -59.88 -1.57
N THR A 32 33.62 -60.37 -1.24
CA THR A 32 33.45 -61.67 -0.57
C THR A 32 33.84 -62.82 -1.51
N ASP A 33 33.47 -62.71 -2.78
CA ASP A 33 33.85 -63.66 -3.85
C ASP A 33 35.36 -63.65 -4.12
N ALA A 34 35.99 -62.47 -4.06
CA ALA A 34 37.43 -62.31 -4.25
C ALA A 34 38.25 -62.95 -3.12
N VAL A 35 37.82 -62.81 -1.86
CA VAL A 35 38.44 -63.49 -0.71
C VAL A 35 38.25 -65.01 -0.78
N SER A 36 37.16 -65.47 -1.39
CA SER A 36 36.84 -66.89 -1.60
C SER A 36 37.63 -67.55 -2.75
N GLY A 37 38.49 -66.79 -3.45
CA GLY A 37 39.37 -67.31 -4.49
C GLY A 37 38.73 -67.47 -5.87
N ILE A 38 37.58 -66.83 -6.12
CA ILE A 38 36.95 -66.85 -7.44
C ILE A 38 37.82 -66.08 -8.45
N PRO A 39 38.19 -66.68 -9.60
CA PRO A 39 38.95 -66.00 -10.64
C PRO A 39 38.23 -64.73 -11.13
N GLU A 40 38.98 -63.66 -11.42
CA GLU A 40 38.48 -62.35 -11.91
C GLU A 40 37.70 -61.48 -10.90
N ALA A 41 37.28 -61.99 -9.72
CA ALA A 41 36.54 -61.19 -8.73
C ALA A 41 37.36 -60.02 -8.15
N GLY A 42 38.67 -60.22 -7.95
CA GLY A 42 39.57 -59.15 -7.47
C GLY A 42 39.73 -57.98 -8.44
N LYS A 43 39.71 -58.24 -9.76
CA LYS A 43 39.76 -57.17 -10.78
C LYS A 43 38.48 -56.35 -10.78
N LYS A 44 37.31 -57.01 -10.72
CA LYS A 44 36.01 -56.34 -10.65
C LYS A 44 35.84 -55.50 -9.39
N ALA A 45 36.34 -55.98 -8.24
CA ALA A 45 36.35 -55.20 -7.00
C ALA A 45 37.19 -53.92 -7.15
N ALA A 46 38.40 -54.02 -7.73
CA ALA A 46 39.26 -52.87 -7.97
C ALA A 46 38.63 -51.83 -8.93
N GLU A 47 37.94 -52.29 -9.99
CA GLU A 47 37.21 -51.43 -10.92
C GLU A 47 36.06 -50.67 -10.25
N LEU A 48 35.28 -51.34 -9.40
CA LEU A 48 34.20 -50.71 -8.63
C LEU A 48 34.75 -49.68 -7.65
N ASN A 49 35.81 -50.01 -6.91
CA ASN A 49 36.44 -49.07 -5.97
C ASN A 49 36.97 -47.82 -6.69
N GLN A 50 37.63 -47.98 -7.84
CA GLN A 50 38.09 -46.85 -8.64
C GLN A 50 36.92 -45.97 -9.12
N ARG A 51 35.77 -46.57 -9.42
CA ARG A 51 34.57 -45.83 -9.84
C ARG A 51 33.95 -45.06 -8.68
N ILE A 52 33.90 -45.65 -7.48
CA ILE A 52 33.47 -44.99 -6.24
C ILE A 52 34.36 -43.78 -5.92
N GLU A 53 35.69 -43.93 -6.02
CA GLU A 53 36.65 -42.84 -5.81
C GLU A 53 36.46 -41.68 -6.79
N ARG A 54 36.19 -41.97 -8.08
CA ARG A 54 35.87 -40.93 -9.08
C ARG A 54 34.58 -40.20 -8.74
N LEU A 55 33.54 -40.93 -8.32
CA LEU A 55 32.27 -40.33 -7.91
C LEU A 55 32.42 -39.46 -6.64
N ALA A 56 33.37 -39.78 -5.74
CA ALA A 56 33.69 -38.94 -4.60
C ALA A 56 34.28 -37.57 -5.02
N VAL A 57 35.11 -37.55 -6.06
CA VAL A 57 35.62 -36.29 -6.65
C VAL A 57 34.48 -35.49 -7.28
N ASP A 58 33.58 -36.14 -8.02
CA ASP A 58 32.41 -35.50 -8.61
C ASP A 58 31.49 -34.91 -7.53
N ARG A 59 31.29 -35.61 -6.42
CA ARG A 59 30.56 -35.14 -5.24
C ARG A 59 31.19 -33.89 -4.64
N LEU A 60 32.53 -33.85 -4.53
CA LEU A 60 33.24 -32.67 -4.05
C LEU A 60 33.03 -31.46 -4.97
N ILE A 61 33.07 -31.67 -6.29
CA ILE A 61 32.83 -30.62 -7.28
C ILE A 61 31.39 -30.10 -7.15
N LEU A 62 30.40 -30.99 -7.07
CA LEU A 62 28.99 -30.62 -6.90
C LEU A 62 28.75 -29.85 -5.59
N ASN A 63 29.37 -30.26 -4.48
CA ASN A 63 29.26 -29.53 -3.20
C ASN A 63 29.84 -28.11 -3.28
N ARG A 64 30.98 -27.93 -3.95
CA ARG A 64 31.55 -26.60 -4.18
C ARG A 64 30.66 -25.74 -5.09
N ALA A 65 30.09 -26.36 -6.14
CA ALA A 65 29.16 -25.70 -7.03
C ALA A 65 27.87 -25.28 -6.29
N LEU A 66 27.35 -26.14 -5.41
CA LEU A 66 26.17 -25.88 -4.58
C LEU A 66 26.40 -24.66 -3.67
N ALA A 67 27.53 -24.64 -2.95
CA ALA A 67 27.85 -23.52 -2.07
C ALA A 67 27.96 -22.19 -2.84
N ARG A 68 28.50 -22.22 -4.06
CA ARG A 68 28.56 -21.04 -4.93
C ARG A 68 27.17 -20.62 -5.43
N ALA A 69 26.34 -21.57 -5.86
CA ALA A 69 24.98 -21.30 -6.33
C ALA A 69 24.12 -20.69 -5.22
N GLN A 70 24.17 -21.24 -4.01
CA GLN A 70 23.44 -20.72 -2.84
C GLN A 70 23.85 -19.29 -2.50
N ARG A 71 25.15 -18.96 -2.54
CA ARG A 71 25.63 -17.59 -2.31
C ARG A 71 25.15 -16.63 -3.39
N ALA A 72 25.19 -17.06 -4.66
CA ALA A 72 24.71 -16.24 -5.78
C ALA A 72 23.20 -15.98 -5.71
N GLU A 73 22.40 -17.00 -5.38
CA GLU A 73 20.95 -16.89 -5.20
C GLU A 73 20.57 -16.04 -3.99
N ALA A 74 21.32 -16.14 -2.88
CA ALA A 74 21.13 -15.26 -1.73
C ALA A 74 21.41 -13.79 -2.08
N ALA A 75 22.54 -13.52 -2.75
CA ALA A 75 22.87 -12.17 -3.21
C ALA A 75 21.83 -11.60 -4.20
N ALA A 76 21.35 -12.42 -5.13
CA ALA A 76 20.30 -12.02 -6.08
C ALA A 76 18.97 -11.70 -5.37
N ARG A 77 18.60 -12.50 -4.36
CA ARG A 77 17.40 -12.24 -3.52
C ARG A 77 17.52 -10.94 -2.75
N GLU A 78 18.68 -10.64 -2.15
CA GLU A 78 18.90 -9.39 -1.43
C GLU A 78 18.83 -8.17 -2.35
N VAL A 79 19.42 -8.24 -3.56
CA VAL A 79 19.33 -7.16 -4.55
C VAL A 79 17.89 -6.90 -4.97
N LYS A 80 17.11 -7.97 -5.20
CA LYS A 80 15.70 -7.85 -5.55
C LYS A 80 14.88 -7.25 -4.41
N ALA A 81 15.08 -7.73 -3.18
CA ALA A 81 14.41 -7.22 -1.99
C ALA A 81 14.74 -5.74 -1.74
N GLU A 82 15.99 -5.32 -1.96
CA GLU A 82 16.38 -3.91 -1.87
C GLU A 82 15.74 -3.04 -2.95
N ALA A 83 15.61 -3.55 -4.18
CA ALA A 83 14.88 -2.84 -5.23
C ALA A 83 13.39 -2.66 -4.89
N GLU A 84 12.73 -3.72 -4.41
CA GLU A 84 11.34 -3.68 -3.94
C GLU A 84 11.16 -2.69 -2.77
N ARG A 85 12.09 -2.68 -1.80
CA ARG A 85 12.08 -1.70 -0.70
C ARG A 85 12.16 -0.26 -1.21
N ARG A 86 13.04 0.02 -2.17
CA ARG A 86 13.19 1.36 -2.76
C ARG A 86 11.93 1.79 -3.51
N GLU A 87 11.34 0.90 -4.30
CA GLU A 87 10.09 1.16 -5.02
C GLU A 87 8.96 1.53 -4.05
N HIS A 88 8.74 0.73 -3.01
CA HIS A 88 7.73 1.03 -2.00
C HIS A 88 8.00 2.33 -1.25
N PHE A 89 9.27 2.65 -0.98
CA PHE A 89 9.64 3.91 -0.36
C PHE A 89 9.31 5.11 -1.25
N ASP A 90 9.54 5.02 -2.56
CA ASP A 90 9.21 6.08 -3.50
C ASP A 90 7.69 6.25 -3.69
N ILE A 91 6.94 5.14 -3.71
CA ILE A 91 5.48 5.16 -3.66
C ILE A 91 5.00 5.88 -2.40
N ALA A 92 5.56 5.55 -1.22
CA ALA A 92 5.23 6.19 0.04
C ALA A 92 5.51 7.70 0.02
N LYS A 93 6.64 8.14 -0.57
CA LYS A 93 6.91 9.57 -0.79
C LYS A 93 5.83 10.23 -1.65
N GLY A 94 5.39 9.56 -2.72
CA GLY A 94 4.31 10.04 -3.58
C GLY A 94 3.00 10.23 -2.80
N HIS A 95 2.64 9.27 -1.95
CA HIS A 95 1.48 9.41 -1.06
C HIS A 95 1.65 10.51 -0.02
N ALA A 96 2.82 10.64 0.60
CA ALA A 96 3.11 11.72 1.56
C ALA A 96 2.97 13.11 0.92
N LYS A 97 3.46 13.30 -0.31
CA LYS A 97 3.28 14.55 -1.07
C LYS A 97 1.81 14.88 -1.32
N ARG A 98 1.02 13.88 -1.74
CA ARG A 98 -0.43 14.05 -1.97
C ARG A 98 -1.18 14.35 -0.68
N LEU A 99 -0.81 13.70 0.42
CA LEU A 99 -1.37 13.98 1.74
C LEU A 99 -1.10 15.44 2.15
N LEU A 100 0.16 15.89 2.08
CA LEU A 100 0.51 17.27 2.41
C LEU A 100 -0.18 18.30 1.50
N ALA A 101 -0.36 17.99 0.22
CA ALA A 101 -1.11 18.84 -0.69
C ALA A 101 -2.60 18.90 -0.32
N ALA A 102 -3.19 17.78 0.15
CA ALA A 102 -4.57 17.77 0.64
C ALA A 102 -4.72 18.55 1.96
N THR A 103 -3.81 18.38 2.92
CA THR A 103 -3.87 19.13 4.19
C THR A 103 -3.71 20.63 3.96
N ARG A 104 -2.79 21.06 3.09
CA ARG A 104 -2.65 22.49 2.74
C ARG A 104 -3.93 23.09 2.14
N ARG A 105 -4.67 22.33 1.34
CA ARG A 105 -5.97 22.79 0.82
C ARG A 105 -7.01 22.92 1.92
N VAL A 106 -7.00 22.01 2.90
CA VAL A 106 -7.87 22.10 4.08
C VAL A 106 -7.49 23.33 4.92
N ASP A 107 -6.20 23.58 5.16
CA ASP A 107 -5.73 24.76 5.90
C ASP A 107 -6.17 26.07 5.22
N ALA A 108 -6.05 26.14 3.89
CA ALA A 108 -6.53 27.29 3.12
C ALA A 108 -8.06 27.48 3.25
N ALA A 109 -8.83 26.39 3.13
CA ALA A 109 -10.28 26.43 3.31
C ALA A 109 -10.69 26.82 4.74
N ILE A 110 -9.95 26.38 5.76
CA ILE A 110 -10.16 26.79 7.15
C ILE A 110 -9.91 28.29 7.30
N ALA A 111 -8.85 28.82 6.68
CA ALA A 111 -8.55 30.25 6.72
C ALA A 111 -9.66 31.08 6.07
N GLU A 112 -10.12 30.69 4.88
CA GLU A 112 -11.25 31.33 4.19
C GLU A 112 -12.54 31.27 5.03
N LEU A 113 -12.86 30.10 5.60
CA LEU A 113 -14.02 29.93 6.45
C LEU A 113 -13.93 30.80 7.71
N THR A 114 -12.77 30.85 8.35
CA THR A 114 -12.55 31.64 9.57
C THR A 114 -12.69 33.14 9.30
N ALA A 115 -12.34 33.61 8.10
CA ALA A 115 -12.56 34.99 7.68
C ALA A 115 -14.03 35.29 7.37
N ALA A 116 -14.73 34.38 6.66
CA ALA A 116 -16.11 34.59 6.23
C ALA A 116 -17.15 34.49 7.36
N LEU A 117 -16.91 33.66 8.39
CA LEU A 117 -17.89 33.45 9.46
C LEU A 117 -18.22 34.73 10.27
N PRO A 118 -17.24 35.55 10.69
CA PRO A 118 -17.52 36.85 11.30
C PRO A 118 -18.24 37.83 10.37
N GLU A 119 -17.90 37.85 9.07
CA GLU A 119 -18.55 38.70 8.07
C GLU A 119 -20.04 38.39 7.97
N ILE A 120 -20.40 37.10 7.87
CA ILE A 120 -21.80 36.64 7.85
C ILE A 120 -22.55 37.16 9.09
N ALA A 121 -21.98 36.98 10.28
CA ALA A 121 -22.61 37.41 11.52
C ALA A 121 -22.75 38.94 11.63
N ALA A 122 -21.75 39.69 11.13
CA ALA A 122 -21.78 41.13 11.08
C ALA A 122 -22.87 41.65 10.14
N GLU A 123 -22.97 41.08 8.93
CA GLU A 123 -24.01 41.45 7.96
C GLU A 123 -25.42 41.08 8.45
N GLU A 124 -25.62 39.91 9.05
CA GLU A 124 -26.89 39.55 9.70
C GLU A 124 -27.30 40.56 10.78
N LEU A 125 -26.34 41.07 11.55
CA LEU A 125 -26.60 42.10 12.56
C LEU A 125 -26.94 43.45 11.91
N LEU A 126 -26.19 43.88 10.91
CA LEU A 126 -26.40 45.15 10.21
C LEU A 126 -27.76 45.18 9.50
N ILE A 127 -28.14 44.10 8.80
CA ILE A 127 -29.45 43.98 8.17
C ILE A 127 -30.56 44.18 9.22
N ARG A 128 -30.48 43.49 10.36
CA ARG A 128 -31.47 43.62 11.44
C ARG A 128 -31.51 45.02 12.06
N GLN A 129 -30.36 45.64 12.29
CA GLN A 129 -30.29 47.00 12.79
C GLN A 129 -30.96 48.00 11.84
N ASN A 130 -30.71 47.85 10.53
CA ASN A 130 -31.32 48.71 9.51
C ASN A 130 -32.83 48.47 9.39
N LEU A 131 -33.29 47.22 9.44
CA LEU A 131 -34.72 46.92 9.45
C LEU A 131 -35.43 47.44 10.70
N GLY A 132 -34.80 47.31 11.86
CA GLY A 132 -35.30 47.89 13.11
C GLY A 132 -35.45 49.41 13.03
N ARG A 133 -34.46 50.10 12.44
CA ARG A 133 -34.54 51.56 12.17
C ARG A 133 -35.64 51.90 11.15
N ALA A 134 -35.85 51.05 10.16
CA ALA A 134 -36.93 51.18 9.18
C ALA A 134 -38.31 50.77 9.73
N GLN A 135 -38.42 50.36 11.00
CA GLN A 135 -39.64 49.86 11.63
C GLN A 135 -40.26 48.66 10.91
N VAL A 136 -39.44 47.89 10.18
CA VAL A 136 -39.86 46.65 9.53
C VAL A 136 -39.63 45.48 10.50
N ASN A 137 -40.73 44.86 10.95
CA ASN A 137 -40.65 43.72 11.85
C ASN A 137 -40.31 42.44 11.08
N LEU A 138 -39.24 41.78 11.48
CA LEU A 138 -38.91 40.44 11.00
C LEU A 138 -39.84 39.39 11.62
N SER A 139 -40.18 38.38 10.82
CA SER A 139 -40.94 37.23 11.31
C SER A 139 -40.08 36.40 12.27
N VAL A 140 -40.58 36.19 13.49
CA VAL A 140 -39.86 35.50 14.58
C VAL A 140 -39.53 34.02 14.27
N GLY A 141 -40.10 33.44 13.21
CA GLY A 141 -39.96 32.01 12.87
C GLY A 141 -39.07 31.68 11.65
N ALA A 142 -38.45 32.66 10.99
CA ALA A 142 -37.72 32.41 9.76
C ALA A 142 -36.28 31.91 10.02
N VAL A 143 -36.06 30.62 9.73
CA VAL A 143 -34.73 29.99 9.75
C VAL A 143 -33.80 30.69 8.76
N GLY A 144 -32.61 31.09 9.22
CA GLY A 144 -31.61 31.78 8.39
C GLY A 144 -31.59 33.30 8.50
N GLN A 145 -32.44 33.91 9.34
CA GLN A 145 -32.38 35.35 9.66
C GLN A 145 -31.39 35.68 10.79
N MET A 146 -30.87 34.65 11.48
CA MET A 146 -29.81 34.75 12.47
C MET A 146 -29.09 33.41 12.59
N GLY A 147 -27.77 33.44 12.76
CA GLY A 147 -26.97 32.28 13.08
C GLY A 147 -26.55 31.45 11.86
N LEU A 148 -26.57 32.01 10.64
CA LEU A 148 -26.08 31.34 9.44
C LEU A 148 -24.63 30.87 9.59
N ALA A 149 -23.80 31.63 10.29
CA ALA A 149 -22.43 31.24 10.61
C ALA A 149 -22.37 29.94 11.45
N VAL A 150 -23.24 29.80 12.46
CA VAL A 150 -23.33 28.59 13.29
C VAL A 150 -23.86 27.41 12.45
N MET A 151 -24.87 27.64 11.61
CA MET A 151 -25.40 26.61 10.71
C MET A 151 -24.37 26.11 9.70
N ALA A 152 -23.48 26.97 9.21
CA ALA A 152 -22.37 26.59 8.34
C ALA A 152 -21.39 25.65 9.04
N LEU A 153 -21.03 25.95 10.29
CA LEU A 153 -20.18 25.09 11.13
C LEU A 153 -20.85 23.75 11.46
N GLU A 154 -22.13 23.75 11.84
CA GLU A 154 -22.86 22.51 12.13
C GLU A 154 -22.90 21.58 10.92
N LYS A 155 -23.04 22.12 9.70
CA LYS A 155 -22.97 21.33 8.47
C LYS A 155 -21.60 20.68 8.28
N LEU A 156 -20.51 21.41 8.57
CA LEU A 156 -19.16 20.86 8.53
C LEU A 156 -18.95 19.76 9.58
N ILE A 157 -19.42 19.97 10.81
CA ILE A 157 -19.36 18.97 11.89
C ILE A 157 -20.11 17.69 11.50
N ARG A 158 -21.30 17.81 10.89
CA ARG A 158 -22.05 16.64 10.41
C ARG A 158 -21.33 15.87 9.30
N LEU A 159 -20.57 16.56 8.45
CA LEU A 159 -19.74 15.94 7.41
C LEU A 159 -18.56 15.18 8.02
N THR A 160 -17.91 15.74 9.05
CA THR A 160 -16.78 15.08 9.74
C THR A 160 -17.22 13.89 10.58
N ASP A 161 -18.39 13.95 11.22
CA ASP A 161 -18.93 12.87 12.06
C ASP A 161 -19.56 11.71 11.26
N GLY A 162 -19.54 11.78 9.93
CA GLY A 162 -20.14 10.76 9.06
C GLY A 162 -21.68 10.72 9.06
N ARG A 163 -22.34 11.54 9.89
CA ARG A 163 -23.80 11.65 10.00
C ARG A 163 -24.45 12.23 8.73
N ALA A 164 -23.69 13.00 7.95
CA ALA A 164 -24.11 13.52 6.66
C ALA A 164 -24.39 12.44 5.60
N ARG A 165 -23.95 11.18 5.79
CA ARG A 165 -24.26 10.09 4.84
C ARG A 165 -25.71 9.60 4.89
N LEU A 166 -26.42 9.90 5.99
CA LEU A 166 -27.78 9.40 6.25
C LEU A 166 -28.90 10.40 5.91
N SER A 167 -28.54 11.66 5.63
CA SER A 167 -29.47 12.68 5.12
C SER A 167 -28.87 13.22 3.84
N GLY A 168 -29.61 13.14 2.73
CA GLY A 168 -29.17 13.65 1.42
C GLY A 168 -28.79 15.14 1.45
N PRO A 169 -28.36 15.72 0.31
CA PRO A 169 -27.90 17.10 0.25
C PRO A 169 -28.97 18.04 0.80
N SER A 170 -28.72 18.58 2.00
CA SER A 170 -29.57 19.60 2.62
C SER A 170 -29.26 20.96 1.99
N LYS A 171 -30.26 21.86 1.94
CA LYS A 171 -30.12 23.21 1.37
C LYS A 171 -28.80 23.86 1.74
N SER A 172 -28.11 24.47 0.78
CA SER A 172 -26.85 25.18 1.06
C SER A 172 -27.09 26.36 2.01
N VAL A 173 -26.05 26.84 2.70
CA VAL A 173 -26.16 28.01 3.59
C VAL A 173 -26.62 29.23 2.78
N THR A 174 -26.15 29.36 1.54
CA THR A 174 -26.57 30.40 0.60
C THR A 174 -28.06 30.29 0.24
N GLU A 175 -28.59 29.09 -0.05
CA GLU A 175 -30.02 28.91 -0.32
C GLU A 175 -30.90 29.25 0.89
N ILE A 176 -30.41 28.95 2.10
CA ILE A 176 -31.10 29.30 3.35
C ILE A 176 -31.11 30.82 3.52
N ALA A 177 -29.97 31.49 3.34
CA ALA A 177 -29.86 32.94 3.40
C ALA A 177 -30.76 33.62 2.35
N ALA A 178 -30.69 33.17 1.09
CA ALA A 178 -31.51 33.70 0.00
C ALA A 178 -33.01 33.55 0.29
N SER A 179 -33.42 32.43 0.87
CA SER A 179 -34.82 32.21 1.28
C SER A 179 -35.22 33.13 2.45
N ALA A 180 -34.35 33.27 3.44
CA ALA A 180 -34.60 34.06 4.66
C ALA A 180 -34.71 35.56 4.40
N TRP A 181 -33.97 36.05 3.40
CA TRP A 181 -33.88 37.46 3.00
C TRP A 181 -34.58 37.75 1.66
N ALA A 182 -35.36 36.81 1.12
CA ALA A 182 -36.02 36.92 -0.18
C ALA A 182 -36.87 38.19 -0.32
N ILE A 183 -37.52 38.65 0.76
CA ILE A 183 -38.34 39.87 0.74
C ILE A 183 -37.50 41.13 0.47
N LEU A 184 -36.27 41.19 0.98
CA LEU A 184 -35.36 42.30 0.73
C LEU A 184 -34.78 42.23 -0.69
N LEU A 185 -34.42 41.03 -1.13
CA LEU A 185 -33.83 40.79 -2.45
C LEU A 185 -34.87 40.97 -3.58
N ALA A 186 -36.15 40.67 -3.33
CA ALA A 186 -37.22 40.88 -4.29
C ALA A 186 -37.57 42.36 -4.48
N ALA A 187 -37.41 43.19 -3.44
CA ALA A 187 -37.62 44.64 -3.51
C ALA A 187 -36.58 45.37 -4.37
N GLU A 188 -35.46 44.72 -4.69
CA GLU A 188 -34.41 45.22 -5.59
C GLU A 188 -34.83 45.08 -7.06
N SER A 189 -35.50 43.98 -7.43
CA SER A 189 -35.98 43.75 -8.81
C SER A 189 -37.09 44.70 -9.29
N GLU A 190 -37.81 45.34 -8.38
CA GLU A 190 -38.82 46.37 -8.72
C GLU A 190 -38.21 47.76 -8.98
N LYS A 191 -36.95 48.01 -8.54
CA LYS A 191 -36.29 49.31 -8.74
C LYS A 191 -35.37 49.38 -9.96
N GLU A 192 -34.96 48.23 -10.51
CA GLU A 192 -34.15 48.18 -11.76
C GLU A 192 -34.98 48.21 -13.05
N THR A 193 -36.33 48.27 -12.95
CA THR A 193 -37.24 48.28 -14.11
C THR A 193 -37.94 49.63 -14.34
N VAL A 194 -37.33 50.75 -13.93
CA VAL A 194 -37.76 52.12 -14.28
C VAL A 194 -36.62 52.92 -14.89
#